data_AF-A0A832GNY5-F1
#
_entry.id   AF-A0A832GNY5-F1
#
_cell.length_a   1.000
_cell.length_b   1.000
_cell.length_c   1.000
_cell.angle_alpha   90.00
_cell.angle_beta   90.00
_cell.angle_gamma   90.00
#
_symmetry.space_group_name_H-M   'P 1'
#
loop_
_entity.id
_entity.type
_entity.pdbx_description
1 polymer ?
#
loop_
_entity_poly.entity_id
_entity_poly.type
_entity_poly.pdbx_seq_one_letter_code
_entity_poly.pdbx_strand_id
1 'polypeptide(L)'
;MNEINPMDIVNFLKKELKNKFKGFELKPHIYGKSRIFINISQDANKDALKAIWERFNARLNTISGVDFGKALGVIYHLTLDEYGIVINIKIDDLPRNNPELNSISDIIPAAAFMEREIHDLFGINFKGNLCMEKWIIADEWPEGEYPLRKDYKHGG
;
A
#
# COMPACT_ATOMS: atom_id res chain seq x y z
N MET A 1 -1.61 25.36 15.14
CA MET A 1 -1.64 24.10 14.35
C MET A 1 -1.77 24.54 12.91
N ASN A 2 -0.86 24.14 12.02
CA ASN A 2 -1.03 24.42 10.60
C ASN A 2 -2.27 23.65 10.13
N GLU A 3 -3.27 24.36 9.61
CA GLU A 3 -4.47 23.72 9.09
C GLU A 3 -4.23 23.36 7.62
N ILE A 4 -4.04 22.06 7.33
CA ILE A 4 -4.14 21.56 5.96
C ILE A 4 -5.52 20.93 5.78
N ASN A 5 -6.22 21.28 4.70
CA ASN A 5 -7.46 20.61 4.37
C ASN A 5 -7.11 19.22 3.79
N PRO A 6 -7.73 18.11 4.25
CA PRO A 6 -7.58 16.79 3.62
C PRO A 6 -7.73 16.82 2.09
N MET A 7 -8.59 17.70 1.58
CA MET A 7 -8.82 17.86 0.16
C MET A 7 -7.62 18.46 -0.60
N ASP A 8 -6.76 19.24 0.05
CA ASP A 8 -5.54 19.78 -0.58
C ASP A 8 -4.60 18.66 -0.98
N ILE A 9 -4.52 17.61 -0.15
CA ILE A 9 -3.69 16.42 -0.42
C ILE A 9 -4.26 15.62 -1.59
N VAL A 10 -5.58 15.45 -1.62
CA VAL A 10 -6.29 14.80 -2.73
C VAL A 10 -6.06 15.56 -4.04
N ASN A 11 -6.22 16.89 -4.02
CA ASN A 11 -6.05 17.74 -5.19
C ASN A 11 -4.60 17.72 -5.69
N PHE A 12 -3.64 17.76 -4.77
CA PHE A 12 -2.21 17.64 -5.08
C PHE A 12 -1.91 16.32 -5.80
N LEU A 13 -2.30 15.19 -5.22
CA LEU A 13 -2.07 13.87 -5.83
C LEU A 13 -2.82 13.68 -7.14
N LYS A 14 -4.05 14.20 -7.25
CA LYS A 14 -4.80 14.16 -8.50
C LYS A 14 -4.09 14.92 -9.62
N LYS A 15 -3.47 16.07 -9.30
CA LYS A 15 -2.68 16.86 -10.26
C LYS A 15 -1.38 16.14 -10.66
N GLU A 16 -0.71 15.54 -9.70
CA GLU A 16 0.60 14.89 -9.93
C GLU A 16 0.48 13.58 -10.68
N LEU A 17 -0.48 12.72 -10.29
CA LEU A 17 -0.66 11.39 -10.85
C LEU A 17 -1.53 11.38 -12.12
N LYS A 18 -2.29 12.45 -12.40
CA LYS A 18 -3.13 12.60 -13.59
C LYS A 18 -4.05 11.39 -13.80
N ASN A 19 -3.89 10.67 -14.92
CA ASN A 19 -4.67 9.48 -15.29
C ASN A 19 -4.38 8.25 -14.41
N LYS A 20 -3.28 8.26 -13.63
CA LYS A 20 -2.95 7.20 -12.68
C LYS A 20 -3.73 7.32 -11.36
N PHE A 21 -4.33 8.50 -11.09
CA PHE A 21 -5.27 8.68 -9.99
C PHE A 21 -6.64 8.13 -10.38
N LYS A 22 -7.15 7.14 -9.67
CA LYS A 22 -8.41 6.47 -10.02
C LYS A 22 -9.61 6.97 -9.22
N GLY A 23 -9.40 7.41 -7.99
CA GLY A 23 -10.49 7.87 -7.13
C GLY A 23 -10.04 8.12 -5.71
N PHE A 24 -10.94 8.66 -4.90
CA PHE A 24 -10.72 8.80 -3.46
C PHE A 24 -12.04 8.69 -2.69
N GLU A 25 -11.91 8.34 -1.41
CA GLU A 25 -12.98 8.37 -0.43
C GLU A 25 -12.48 9.11 0.81
N LEU A 26 -13.19 10.15 1.23
CA LEU A 26 -12.90 10.88 2.46
C LEU A 26 -13.85 10.39 3.56
N LYS A 27 -13.29 9.90 4.66
CA LYS A 27 -14.02 9.56 5.88
C LYS A 27 -13.71 10.60 6.96
N PRO A 28 -14.53 11.66 7.07
CA PRO A 28 -14.35 12.65 8.12
C PRO A 28 -14.63 11.99 9.47
N HIS A 29 -13.81 12.29 10.47
CA HIS A 29 -14.03 11.81 11.82
C HIS A 29 -14.43 13.00 12.70
N ILE A 30 -15.56 12.89 13.41
CA ILE A 30 -16.06 13.95 14.29
C ILE A 30 -15.19 14.08 15.54
N TYR A 31 -14.67 12.94 16.03
CA TYR A 31 -13.77 12.85 17.17
C TYR A 31 -12.57 11.98 16.78
N GLY A 32 -11.55 12.55 16.12
CA GLY A 32 -10.35 11.80 15.72
C GLY A 32 -9.69 12.29 14.43
N LYS A 33 -8.72 11.51 13.94
CA LYS A 33 -7.99 11.81 12.70
C LYS A 33 -8.89 11.58 11.49
N SER A 34 -8.99 12.59 10.60
CA SER A 34 -9.65 12.41 9.30
C SER A 34 -8.91 11.36 8.48
N ARG A 35 -9.65 10.47 7.81
CA ARG A 35 -9.07 9.40 7.00
C ARG A 35 -9.39 9.60 5.53
N ILE A 36 -8.37 9.52 4.69
CA ILE A 36 -8.48 9.57 3.23
C ILE A 36 -8.08 8.21 2.68
N PHE A 37 -8.87 7.67 1.77
CA PHE A 37 -8.50 6.53 0.94
C PHE A 37 -8.32 7.04 -0.48
N ILE A 38 -7.18 6.75 -1.09
CA ILE A 38 -6.85 7.20 -2.44
C ILE A 38 -6.50 5.98 -3.26
N ASN A 39 -7.25 5.75 -4.32
CA ASN A 39 -7.05 4.66 -5.26
C ASN A 39 -6.16 5.15 -6.41
N ILE A 40 -5.10 4.41 -6.70
CA ILE A 40 -4.15 4.70 -7.77
C ILE A 40 -3.91 3.47 -8.63
N SER A 41 -3.30 3.64 -9.80
CA SER A 41 -2.78 2.53 -10.60
C SER A 41 -1.46 2.00 -10.03
N GLN A 42 -1.16 0.73 -10.29
CA GLN A 42 0.07 0.07 -9.83
C GLN A 42 1.35 0.81 -10.27
N ASP A 43 1.35 1.45 -11.43
CA ASP A 43 2.48 2.20 -11.99
C ASP A 43 2.65 3.61 -11.39
N ALA A 44 1.76 4.03 -10.49
CA ALA A 44 1.89 5.26 -9.71
C ALA A 44 2.37 5.03 -8.28
N ASN A 45 2.55 3.78 -7.84
CA ASN A 45 2.74 3.46 -6.43
C ASN A 45 3.95 4.20 -5.81
N LYS A 46 5.10 4.14 -6.47
CA LYS A 46 6.34 4.74 -6.01
C LYS A 46 6.31 6.26 -6.09
N ASP A 47 5.80 6.79 -7.21
CA ASP A 47 5.62 8.23 -7.42
C ASP A 47 4.72 8.84 -6.35
N ALA A 48 3.57 8.22 -6.08
CA ALA A 48 2.61 8.68 -5.09
C ALA A 48 3.19 8.69 -3.66
N LEU A 49 3.86 7.61 -3.26
CA LEU A 49 4.43 7.51 -1.92
C LEU A 49 5.62 8.44 -1.73
N LYS A 50 6.46 8.61 -2.76
CA LYS A 50 7.54 9.59 -2.75
C LYS A 50 6.98 11.01 -2.60
N ALA A 51 5.99 11.38 -3.42
CA ALA A 51 5.38 12.71 -3.37
C ALA A 51 4.78 13.02 -2.00
N ILE A 52 4.08 12.07 -1.39
CA ILE A 52 3.48 12.25 -0.06
C ILE A 52 4.55 12.38 1.03
N TRP A 53 5.58 11.56 0.95
CA TRP A 53 6.69 11.56 1.91
C TRP A 53 7.48 12.87 1.83
N GLU A 54 7.91 13.30 0.65
CA GLU A 54 8.71 14.53 0.45
C GLU A 54 7.89 15.80 0.72
N ARG A 55 6.61 15.84 0.32
CA ARG A 55 5.80 17.07 0.41
C ARG A 55 5.16 17.29 1.77
N PHE A 56 4.71 16.21 2.42
CA PHE A 56 3.89 16.29 3.63
C PHE A 56 4.54 15.64 4.85
N ASN A 57 5.80 15.17 4.73
CA ASN A 57 6.52 14.50 5.82
C ASN A 57 5.71 13.34 6.43
N ALA A 58 5.04 12.57 5.58
CA ALA A 58 4.15 11.51 6.03
C ALA A 58 4.95 10.32 6.59
N ARG A 59 4.50 9.78 7.71
CA ARG A 59 5.08 8.58 8.31
C ARG A 59 4.31 7.34 7.87
N LEU A 60 5.03 6.36 7.32
CA LEU A 60 4.46 5.03 7.05
C LEU A 60 4.21 4.30 8.37
N ASN A 61 2.98 3.82 8.59
CA ASN A 61 2.61 3.05 9.78
C ASN A 61 2.67 1.55 9.50
N THR A 62 2.03 1.12 8.41
CA THR A 62 1.96 -0.29 8.02
C THR A 62 1.60 -0.42 6.54
N ILE A 63 1.83 -1.60 5.96
CA ILE A 63 1.39 -1.98 4.62
C ILE A 63 0.53 -3.24 4.76
N SER A 64 -0.66 -3.22 4.18
CA SER A 64 -1.57 -4.38 4.19
C SER A 64 -1.68 -5.00 2.81
N GLY A 65 -1.50 -6.31 2.70
CA GLY A 65 -1.93 -7.10 1.54
C GLY A 65 -3.42 -7.41 1.63
N VAL A 66 -4.13 -7.36 0.50
CA VAL A 66 -5.57 -7.62 0.44
C VAL A 66 -5.92 -8.45 -0.79
N ASP A 67 -6.70 -9.51 -0.60
CA ASP A 67 -7.33 -10.25 -1.70
C ASP A 67 -8.77 -9.74 -1.93
N PHE A 68 -9.01 -9.03 -3.04
CA PHE A 68 -10.33 -8.53 -3.46
C PHE A 68 -11.16 -9.55 -4.24
N GLY A 69 -10.75 -10.82 -4.25
CA GLY A 69 -11.36 -11.92 -4.98
C GLY A 69 -10.88 -11.98 -6.43
N LYS A 70 -11.24 -10.99 -7.25
CA LYS A 70 -10.83 -10.94 -8.67
C LYS A 70 -9.42 -10.40 -8.90
N ALA A 71 -8.92 -9.61 -7.95
CA ALA A 71 -7.62 -8.97 -7.99
C ALA A 71 -6.98 -9.00 -6.61
N LEU A 72 -5.66 -8.87 -6.57
CA LEU A 72 -4.90 -8.62 -5.36
C LEU A 72 -4.69 -7.12 -5.19
N GLY A 73 -4.28 -6.72 -4.00
CA GLY A 73 -3.98 -5.33 -3.73
C GLY A 73 -3.11 -5.11 -2.52
N VAL A 74 -2.61 -3.90 -2.45
CA VAL A 74 -1.73 -3.40 -1.40
C VAL A 74 -2.28 -2.05 -0.93
N ILE A 75 -2.34 -1.86 0.39
CA ILE A 75 -2.73 -0.60 1.01
C ILE A 75 -1.58 -0.10 1.86
N TYR A 76 -1.05 1.07 1.53
CA TYR A 76 -0.05 1.76 2.34
C TYR A 76 -0.76 2.71 3.30
N HIS A 77 -0.56 2.52 4.60
CA HIS A 77 -1.19 3.31 5.64
C HIS A 77 -0.21 4.34 6.18
N LEU A 78 -0.41 5.62 5.84
CA LEU A 78 0.45 6.73 6.26
C LEU A 78 -0.28 7.67 7.21
N THR A 79 0.47 8.34 8.08
CA THR A 79 -0.04 9.39 8.96
C THR A 79 0.72 10.67 8.72
N LEU A 80 0.01 11.78 8.65
CA LEU A 80 0.58 13.12 8.74
C LEU A 80 0.36 13.59 10.17
N ASP A 81 1.38 13.39 11.01
CA ASP A 81 1.25 13.56 12.46
C ASP A 81 0.96 15.02 12.85
N GLU A 82 1.56 15.99 12.15
CA GLU A 82 1.33 17.43 12.38
C GLU A 82 -0.11 17.87 12.14
N TYR A 83 -0.81 17.18 11.24
CA TYR A 83 -2.16 17.55 10.80
C TYR A 83 -3.25 16.63 11.35
N GLY A 84 -2.88 15.55 12.05
CA GLY A 84 -3.84 14.54 12.50
C GLY A 84 -4.63 13.92 11.35
N ILE A 85 -3.99 13.68 10.20
CA ILE A 85 -4.62 13.06 9.02
C ILE A 85 -4.02 11.69 8.78
N VAL A 86 -4.85 10.71 8.43
CA VAL A 86 -4.42 9.38 7.97
C VAL A 86 -4.73 9.25 6.49
N ILE A 87 -3.73 8.83 5.72
CA ILE A 87 -3.85 8.60 4.28
C ILE A 87 -3.63 7.12 4.01
N ASN A 88 -4.52 6.52 3.23
CA ASN A 88 -4.44 5.15 2.78
C ASN A 88 -4.28 5.17 1.26
N ILE A 89 -3.09 4.83 0.76
CA ILE A 89 -2.86 4.69 -0.68
C ILE A 89 -3.15 3.25 -1.05
N LYS A 90 -4.16 3.06 -1.88
CA LYS A 90 -4.72 1.76 -2.25
C LYS A 90 -4.44 1.46 -3.71
N ILE A 91 -3.88 0.28 -3.96
CA ILE A 91 -3.77 -0.35 -5.27
C ILE A 91 -4.57 -1.64 -5.20
N ASP A 92 -5.61 -1.78 -6.02
CA ASP A 92 -6.59 -2.87 -5.93
C ASP A 92 -6.87 -3.57 -7.26
N ASP A 93 -5.96 -3.43 -8.21
CA ASP A 93 -6.04 -3.99 -9.55
C ASP A 93 -4.84 -4.87 -9.91
N LEU A 94 -4.11 -5.39 -8.91
CA LEU A 94 -2.99 -6.29 -9.21
C LEU A 94 -3.53 -7.62 -9.75
N PRO A 95 -2.95 -8.16 -10.84
CA PRO A 95 -3.37 -9.45 -11.39
C PRO A 95 -3.09 -10.57 -10.39
N ARG A 96 -3.94 -11.61 -10.33
CA ARG A 96 -3.68 -12.77 -9.45
C ARG A 96 -2.46 -13.60 -9.89
N ASN A 97 -2.21 -13.61 -11.20
CA ASN A 97 -1.09 -14.31 -11.81
C ASN A 97 0.07 -13.33 -11.97
N ASN A 98 1.22 -13.65 -11.38
CA ASN A 98 2.42 -12.81 -11.35
C ASN A 98 2.11 -11.34 -10.94
N PRO A 99 1.49 -11.10 -9.76
CA PRO A 99 1.32 -9.75 -9.22
C PRO A 99 2.68 -9.11 -8.95
N GLU A 100 2.89 -7.91 -9.47
CA GLU A 100 4.13 -7.17 -9.28
C GLU A 100 3.86 -5.72 -8.90
N LEU A 101 4.72 -5.17 -8.05
CA LEU A 101 4.69 -3.77 -7.64
C LEU A 101 6.12 -3.26 -7.45
N ASN A 102 6.36 -1.95 -7.62
CA ASN A 102 7.68 -1.40 -7.28
C ASN A 102 7.82 -1.31 -5.76
N SER A 103 8.94 -1.79 -5.22
CA SER A 103 9.28 -1.57 -3.82
C SER A 103 9.45 -0.08 -3.54
N ILE A 104 9.08 0.33 -2.33
CA ILE A 104 9.41 1.65 -1.79
C ILE A 104 10.48 1.60 -0.71
N SER A 105 11.16 0.47 -0.54
CA SER A 105 12.20 0.29 0.47
C SER A 105 13.41 1.23 0.30
N ASP A 106 13.65 1.74 -0.90
CA ASP A 106 14.68 2.76 -1.18
C ASP A 106 14.27 4.17 -0.72
N ILE A 107 12.96 4.42 -0.55
CA ILE A 107 12.41 5.67 -0.01
C ILE A 107 12.20 5.52 1.51
N ILE A 108 11.59 4.41 1.93
CA ILE A 108 11.24 4.11 3.32
C ILE A 108 11.78 2.72 3.67
N PRO A 109 12.99 2.61 4.26
CA PRO A 109 13.64 1.31 4.52
C PRO A 109 12.80 0.31 5.32
N ALA A 110 11.96 0.80 6.24
CA ALA A 110 11.04 -0.04 7.02
C ALA A 110 10.03 -0.82 6.15
N ALA A 111 9.74 -0.35 4.93
CA ALA A 111 8.84 -1.04 4.00
C ALA A 111 9.38 -2.41 3.57
N ALA A 112 10.72 -2.61 3.58
CA ALA A 112 11.33 -3.85 3.11
C ALA A 112 10.77 -5.10 3.82
N PHE A 113 10.54 -5.01 5.13
CA PHE A 113 10.01 -6.12 5.93
C PHE A 113 8.52 -6.37 5.63
N MET A 114 7.69 -5.33 5.61
CA MET A 114 6.25 -5.47 5.35
C MET A 114 5.97 -5.94 3.92
N GLU A 115 6.76 -5.49 2.94
CA GLU A 115 6.70 -5.99 1.57
C GLU A 115 7.06 -7.48 1.49
N ARG A 116 8.06 -7.92 2.26
CA ARG A 116 8.47 -9.34 2.35
C ARG A 116 7.39 -10.21 2.98
N GLU A 117 6.73 -9.72 4.03
CA GLU A 117 5.55 -10.39 4.62
C GLU A 117 4.42 -10.55 3.59
N ILE A 118 4.10 -9.49 2.86
CA ILE A 118 3.05 -9.53 1.84
C ILE A 118 3.44 -10.47 0.69
N HIS A 119 4.71 -10.52 0.33
CA HIS A 119 5.21 -11.48 -0.66
C HIS A 119 4.97 -12.92 -0.23
N ASP A 120 5.32 -13.29 1.00
CA ASP A 120 5.14 -14.65 1.49
C ASP A 120 3.67 -15.04 1.60
N LEU A 121 2.82 -14.11 2.05
CA LEU A 121 1.43 -14.42 2.39
C LEU A 121 0.46 -14.27 1.20
N PHE A 122 0.77 -13.38 0.25
CA PHE A 122 -0.06 -13.07 -0.91
C PHE A 122 0.65 -13.27 -2.24
N GLY A 123 1.95 -13.55 -2.29
CA GLY A 123 2.69 -13.79 -3.53
C GLY A 123 2.92 -12.57 -4.40
N ILE A 124 2.86 -11.37 -3.84
CA ILE A 124 3.07 -10.10 -4.54
C ILE A 124 4.58 -9.83 -4.61
N ASN A 125 5.13 -9.74 -5.82
CA ASN A 125 6.55 -9.45 -6.02
C ASN A 125 6.83 -7.94 -5.96
N PHE A 126 7.77 -7.53 -5.10
CA PHE A 126 8.16 -6.13 -4.93
C PHE A 126 9.51 -5.84 -5.59
N LYS A 127 9.47 -5.29 -6.82
CA LYS A 127 10.67 -4.99 -7.61
C LYS A 127 11.55 -3.94 -6.93
N GLY A 128 12.81 -4.29 -6.69
CA GLY A 128 13.79 -3.40 -6.06
C GLY A 128 13.95 -3.59 -4.55
N ASN A 129 13.16 -4.46 -3.91
CA ASN A 129 13.44 -4.90 -2.55
C ASN A 129 14.59 -5.91 -2.57
N LEU A 130 15.66 -5.62 -1.82
CA LEU A 130 16.88 -6.45 -1.81
C LEU A 130 16.74 -7.73 -0.97
N CYS A 131 15.68 -7.85 -0.17
CA CYS A 131 15.48 -8.93 0.80
C CYS A 131 14.22 -9.75 0.48
N MET A 132 14.08 -10.25 -0.75
CA MET A 132 12.88 -10.99 -1.22
C MET A 132 13.04 -12.51 -1.14
N GLU A 133 13.44 -13.01 0.03
CA GLU A 133 13.48 -14.44 0.34
C GLU A 133 12.34 -14.81 1.30
N LYS A 134 11.97 -16.09 1.42
CA LYS A 134 10.97 -16.55 2.41
C LYS A 134 11.33 -16.05 3.82
N TRP A 135 10.33 -15.63 4.59
CA TRP A 135 10.51 -15.01 5.91
C TRP A 135 9.53 -15.51 6.97
N ILE A 136 8.23 -15.38 6.72
CA ILE A 136 7.18 -15.65 7.72
C ILE A 136 6.60 -17.05 7.54
N ILE A 137 6.55 -17.54 6.30
CA ILE A 137 6.14 -18.92 6.03
C ILE A 137 7.27 -19.90 6.38
N ALA A 138 6.88 -21.12 6.77
CA ALA A 138 7.84 -22.18 7.06
C ALA A 138 8.67 -22.52 5.81
N ASP A 139 9.90 -22.98 5.99
CA ASP A 139 10.79 -23.35 4.87
C ASP A 139 10.16 -24.40 3.95
N GLU A 140 9.48 -25.39 4.56
CA GLU A 140 8.76 -26.47 3.88
C GLU A 140 7.41 -26.05 3.26
N TRP A 141 7.02 -24.78 3.40
CA TRP A 141 5.78 -24.28 2.80
C TRP A 141 5.83 -24.43 1.27
N PRO A 142 4.80 -25.01 0.64
CA PRO A 142 4.80 -25.23 -0.80
C PRO A 142 5.00 -23.94 -1.59
N GLU A 143 5.85 -23.98 -2.61
CA GLU A 143 6.05 -22.84 -3.50
C GLU A 143 4.78 -22.54 -4.29
N GLY A 144 4.47 -21.25 -4.43
CA GLY A 144 3.27 -20.80 -5.16
C GLY A 144 1.96 -20.92 -4.37
N GLU A 145 2.00 -21.42 -3.13
CA GLU A 145 0.85 -21.44 -2.23
C GLU A 145 0.89 -20.25 -1.27
N TYR A 146 -0.21 -19.52 -1.18
CA TYR A 146 -0.28 -18.25 -0.46
C TYR A 146 -1.44 -18.26 0.53
N PRO A 147 -1.17 -18.44 1.84
CA PRO A 147 -2.20 -18.77 2.83
C PRO A 147 -3.28 -17.71 3.02
N LEU A 148 -2.98 -16.43 2.74
CA LEU A 148 -3.95 -15.33 2.88
C LEU A 148 -4.72 -15.01 1.60
N ARG A 149 -4.48 -15.74 0.50
CA ARG A 149 -5.34 -15.65 -0.68
C ARG A 149 -6.65 -16.40 -0.44
N LYS A 150 -7.75 -15.86 -0.97
CA LYS A 150 -9.11 -16.39 -0.76
C LYS A 150 -9.38 -17.72 -1.47
N ASP A 151 -8.59 -18.05 -2.49
CA ASP A 151 -8.63 -19.33 -3.20
C ASP A 151 -7.78 -20.41 -2.52
N TYR A 152 -7.03 -20.07 -1.47
CA TYR A 152 -6.27 -21.04 -0.69
C TYR A 152 -7.21 -22.02 0.02
N LYS A 153 -7.05 -23.30 -0.31
CA LYS A 153 -7.80 -24.38 0.32
C LYS A 153 -7.05 -24.80 1.59
N HIS A 154 -7.64 -24.51 2.74
CA HIS A 154 -7.16 -25.06 3.99
C HIS A 154 -7.31 -26.58 3.92
N GLY A 155 -6.25 -27.33 4.23
CA GLY A 155 -6.35 -28.78 4.41
C GLY A 155 -7.41 -29.04 5.49
N GLY A 156 -8.57 -29.52 5.07
CA GLY A 156 -9.66 -29.96 5.94
C GLY A 156 -9.40 -31.34 6.50
#